data_AF-A0A7D5MIY3-F1
#
_entry.id   AF-A0A7D5MIY3-F1
#
_cell.length_a   1.000
_cell.length_b   1.000
_cell.length_c   1.000
_cell.angle_alpha   90.00
_cell.angle_beta   90.00
_cell.angle_gamma   90.00
#
_symmetry.space_group_name_H-M   'P 1'
#
loop_
_entity.id
_entity.type
_entity.pdbx_description
1 polymer ?
#
loop_
_entity_poly.entity_id
_entity_poly.type
_entity_poly.pdbx_seq_one_letter_code
_entity_poly.pdbx_strand_id
1 'polypeptide(L)'
;MPELLKDKFTSLNICVIGDLILDEYIIGKVTRVSPEAPIPVVDQQAREYKPGGAANVALNLINLGVNTYLAGVVGDDTHGLILKN
;
A
#
# COMPACT_ATOMS: atom_id res chain seq x y z
N MET A 1 11.77 15.50 9.62
CA MET A 1 11.94 14.83 10.94
C MET A 1 13.22 15.36 11.58
N PRO A 2 13.23 15.72 12.87
CA PRO A 2 14.45 16.21 13.54
C PRO A 2 15.58 15.18 13.42
N GLU A 3 16.81 15.61 13.12
CA GLU A 3 17.97 14.70 12.95
C GLU A 3 18.18 13.76 14.15
N LEU A 4 17.89 14.24 15.36
CA LEU A 4 18.05 13.50 16.63
C LEU A 4 17.28 12.17 16.70
N LEU A 5 16.21 12.00 15.92
CA LEU A 5 15.40 10.79 15.94
C LEU A 5 15.92 9.72 14.96
N LYS A 6 16.60 10.11 13.87
CA LYS A 6 17.08 9.15 12.86
C LYS A 6 18.08 8.16 13.45
N ASP A 7 19.03 8.65 14.24
CA ASP A 7 20.09 7.82 14.83
C ASP A 7 19.56 6.79 15.84
N LYS A 8 18.38 7.03 16.43
CA LYS A 8 17.76 6.09 17.37
C LYS A 8 17.11 4.90 16.67
N PHE A 9 16.63 5.08 15.45
CA PHE A 9 15.85 4.06 14.74
C PHE A 9 16.71 3.14 13.87
N THR A 10 17.87 3.59 13.41
CA THR A 10 18.76 2.84 12.51
C THR A 10 19.36 1.56 13.11
N SER A 11 19.40 1.45 14.44
CA SER A 11 19.87 0.25 15.14
C SER A 11 18.77 -0.78 15.42
N LEU A 12 17.50 -0.42 15.24
CA LEU A 12 16.38 -1.30 15.54
C LEU A 12 16.16 -2.28 14.40
N ASN A 13 15.92 -3.54 14.77
CA ASN A 13 15.50 -4.59 13.86
C ASN A 13 14.06 -4.98 14.21
N ILE A 14 13.13 -4.76 13.30
CA ILE A 14 11.70 -5.03 13.53
C ILE A 14 11.18 -5.98 12.46
N CYS A 15 10.49 -7.04 12.86
CA CYS A 15 9.76 -7.92 11.96
C CYS A 15 8.27 -7.64 12.08
N VAL A 16 7.65 -7.22 10.97
CA VAL A 16 6.20 -7.05 10.85
C VAL A 16 5.63 -8.34 10.30
N ILE A 17 4.71 -8.97 11.03
CA ILE A 17 4.03 -10.20 10.61
C ILE A 17 2.53 -9.93 10.58
N GLY A 18 1.87 -10.15 9.45
CA GLY A 18 0.43 -9.96 9.33
C GLY A 18 -0.07 -9.97 7.90
N ASP A 19 -1.27 -9.41 7.72
CA ASP A 19 -1.95 -9.41 6.43
C ASP A 19 -1.30 -8.42 5.46
N LEU A 20 -0.88 -8.96 4.30
CA LEU A 20 -0.29 -8.19 3.22
C LEU A 20 -1.40 -7.80 2.25
N ILE A 21 -1.65 -6.50 2.16
CA ILE A 21 -2.75 -5.92 1.37
C ILE A 21 -2.15 -5.01 0.31
N LEU A 22 -2.76 -4.98 -0.87
CA LEU A 22 -2.48 -3.99 -1.91
C LEU A 22 -3.68 -3.05 -2.01
N ASP A 23 -3.48 -1.78 -1.68
CA ASP A 23 -4.49 -0.75 -1.85
C ASP A 23 -4.49 -0.29 -3.31
N GLU A 24 -5.60 -0.47 -4.00
CA GLU A 24 -5.81 -0.03 -5.38
C GLU A 24 -6.69 1.23 -5.41
N TYR A 25 -6.16 2.28 -6.05
CA TYR A 25 -6.86 3.54 -6.27
C TYR A 25 -7.21 3.69 -7.73
N ILE A 26 -8.51 3.75 -8.03
CA ILE A 26 -9.02 4.08 -9.37
C ILE A 26 -9.38 5.56 -9.38
N ILE A 27 -8.66 6.34 -10.18
CA ILE A 27 -8.84 7.78 -10.28
C ILE A 27 -9.53 8.07 -11.61
N GLY A 28 -10.67 8.75 -11.56
CA GLY A 28 -11.47 9.00 -12.75
C GLY A 28 -12.48 10.12 -12.56
N LYS A 29 -13.24 10.40 -13.62
CA LYS A 29 -14.32 11.39 -13.60
C LYS A 29 -15.66 10.70 -13.73
N VAL A 30 -16.67 11.20 -13.03
CA VAL A 30 -18.05 10.76 -13.20
C VAL A 30 -18.73 11.73 -14.17
N THR A 31 -19.07 11.24 -15.36
CA THR A 31 -19.69 12.06 -16.42
C THR A 31 -21.15 11.70 -16.67
N ARG A 32 -21.61 10.54 -16.19
CA ARG A 32 -22.97 10.05 -16.40
C ARG A 32 -23.40 9.04 -15.33
N VAL A 33 -24.70 8.77 -15.28
CA VAL A 33 -25.32 7.69 -14.51
C VAL A 33 -25.50 6.46 -15.42
N SER A 34 -25.44 5.26 -14.85
CA SER A 34 -25.71 4.02 -15.59
C SER A 34 -27.18 3.97 -16.05
N PRO A 35 -27.45 3.55 -17.30
CA PRO A 35 -28.83 3.31 -17.74
C PRO A 35 -29.44 2.03 -17.14
N GLU A 36 -28.62 1.13 -16.59
CA GLU A 36 -29.05 -0.14 -15.97
C GLU A 36 -29.43 0.02 -14.49
N ALA A 37 -28.84 0.98 -13.78
CA ALA A 37 -29.10 1.25 -12.36
C ALA A 37 -28.73 2.69 -11.98
N PRO A 38 -29.33 3.29 -10.93
CA PRO A 38 -29.07 4.67 -10.50
C PRO A 38 -27.71 4.80 -9.76
N ILE A 39 -26.63 4.36 -10.38
CA ILE A 39 -25.25 4.44 -9.87
C ILE A 39 -24.35 5.23 -10.84
N PRO A 40 -23.38 6.00 -10.33
CA PRO A 40 -22.45 6.74 -11.17
C PRO A 40 -21.52 5.81 -11.95
N VAL A 41 -21.19 6.19 -13.19
CA VAL A 41 -20.15 5.51 -13.97
C VAL A 41 -18.85 6.32 -13.87
N VAL A 42 -17.79 5.68 -13.39
CA VAL A 42 -16.45 6.27 -13.32
C VAL A 42 -15.71 6.00 -14.62
N ASP A 43 -15.36 7.06 -15.34
CA ASP A 43 -14.43 7.00 -16.47
C ASP A 43 -12.99 7.02 -15.93
N GLN A 44 -12.37 5.83 -15.84
CA GLN A 44 -11.05 5.65 -15.27
C GLN A 44 -9.99 6.38 -16.09
N GLN A 45 -9.25 7.28 -15.45
CA GLN A 45 -8.15 8.04 -16.05
C GLN A 45 -6.78 7.52 -15.59
N ALA A 46 -6.68 7.08 -14.34
CA ALA A 46 -5.45 6.55 -13.78
C ALA A 46 -5.75 5.46 -12.75
N ARG A 47 -4.71 4.69 -12.44
CA ARG A 47 -4.71 3.67 -11.40
C ARG A 47 -3.40 3.75 -10.63
N GLU A 48 -3.49 3.74 -9.32
CA GLU A 48 -2.33 3.66 -8.44
C GLU A 48 -2.44 2.46 -7.51
N TYR A 49 -1.29 1.87 -7.20
CA TYR A 49 -1.17 0.78 -6.24
C TYR A 49 -0.28 1.24 -5.10
N LYS A 50 -0.68 0.97 -3.86
CA LYS A 50 0.10 1.25 -2.65
C LYS A 50 0.10 0.02 -1.73
N PRO A 51 1.16 -0.21 -0.96
CA PRO A 51 1.12 -1.23 0.08
C PRO A 51 0.11 -0.81 1.17
N GLY A 52 -0.75 -1.75 1.54
CA GLY A 52 -1.73 -1.65 2.62
C GLY A 52 -1.40 -2.60 3.77
N GLY A 53 -2.20 -2.58 4.84
CA GLY A 53 -2.06 -3.51 5.97
C GLY A 53 -0.65 -3.53 6.58
N ALA A 54 -0.12 -4.74 6.83
CA ALA A 54 1.22 -4.93 7.37
C ALA A 54 2.33 -4.40 6.44
N ALA A 55 2.11 -4.39 5.12
CA ALA A 55 3.08 -3.83 4.17
C ALA A 55 3.21 -2.30 4.33
N ASN A 56 2.11 -1.59 4.60
CA ASN A 56 2.16 -0.15 4.89
C ASN A 56 2.88 0.15 6.21
N VAL A 57 2.67 -0.69 7.24
CA VAL A 57 3.39 -0.56 8.52
C VAL A 57 4.90 -0.72 8.29
N ALA A 58 5.31 -1.73 7.53
CA ALA A 58 6.72 -1.92 7.19
C ALA A 58 7.29 -0.74 6.38
N LEU A 59 6.54 -0.22 5.40
CA LEU A 59 6.95 0.96 4.62
C LEU A 59 7.19 2.18 5.52
N ASN A 60 6.32 2.42 6.51
CA ASN A 60 6.50 3.51 7.45
C ASN A 60 7.74 3.32 8.34
N LEU A 61 8.02 2.11 8.81
CA LEU A 61 9.23 1.80 9.59
C LEU A 61 10.51 2.03 8.77
N ILE A 62 10.52 1.60 7.51
CA ILE A 62 11.62 1.86 6.57
C ILE A 62 11.83 3.36 6.38
N ASN A 63 10.76 4.15 6.22
CA ASN A 63 10.84 5.61 6.10
C ASN A 63 11.37 6.30 7.36
N LEU A 64 11.26 5.65 8.54
CA LEU A 64 11.88 6.10 9.78
C LEU A 64 13.35 5.68 9.93
N GLY A 65 13.87 4.87 9.01
CA GLY A 65 15.25 4.36 9.01
C GLY A 65 15.44 3.06 9.78
N VAL A 66 14.36 2.36 10.16
CA VAL A 66 14.43 1.08 10.89
C VAL A 66 14.80 -0.05 9.94
N ASN A 67 15.68 -0.97 10.38
CA ASN A 67 15.90 -2.21 9.66
C ASN A 67 14.67 -3.13 9.80
N THR A 68 13.90 -3.25 8.72
CA THR A 68 12.54 -3.82 8.77
C THR A 68 12.46 -5.10 7.94
N TYR A 69 11.95 -6.16 8.56
CA TYR A 69 11.57 -7.40 7.90
C TYR A 69 10.04 -7.47 7.81
N LEU A 70 9.53 -8.06 6.74
CA LEU A 70 8.09 -8.24 6.53
C LEU A 70 7.81 -9.71 6.21
N ALA A 71 6.85 -10.30 6.91
CA ALA A 71 6.39 -11.65 6.65
C ALA A 71 4.86 -11.72 6.61
N GLY A 72 4.35 -12.53 5.69
CA GLY A 72 2.93 -12.75 5.50
C GLY A 72 2.71 -13.64 4.28
N VAL A 73 1.45 -13.83 3.90
CA VAL A 73 1.08 -14.64 2.73
C VAL A 73 0.65 -13.70 1.61
N VAL A 74 1.09 -14.00 0.39
CA VAL A 74 0.71 -13.27 -0.83
C VAL A 74 0.22 -14.28 -1.87
N GLY A 75 -0.87 -13.97 -2.55
CA GLY A 75 -1.40 -14.78 -3.64
C GLY A 75 -0.43 -14.87 -4.83
N ASP A 76 -0.62 -15.91 -5.66
CA ASP A 76 0.06 -16.06 -6.94
C ASP A 76 -0.79 -15.48 -8.08
N ASP A 77 -1.11 -14.19 -7.95
CA ASP A 77 -1.91 -13.44 -8.90
C ASP A 77 -1.24 -12.09 -9.22
N THR A 78 -1.83 -11.33 -10.15
CA THR A 78 -1.27 -10.05 -10.60
C THR A 78 -1.11 -9.05 -9.45
N HIS A 79 -2.03 -9.00 -8.49
CA HIS A 79 -1.92 -8.08 -7.34
C HIS A 79 -0.84 -8.56 -6.38
N GLY A 80 -0.72 -9.86 -6.18
CA GLY A 80 0.38 -10.46 -5.43
C GLY A 80 1.76 -10.18 -6.04
N LEU A 81 1.87 -10.19 -7.37
CA LEU A 81 3.09 -9.81 -8.08
C LEU A 81 3.41 -8.32 -7.90
N ILE A 82 2.40 -7.44 -7.99
CA ILE A 82 2.58 -6.00 -7.77
C ILE A 82 3.06 -5.73 -6.33
N LEU A 83 2.48 -6.40 -5.33
CA LEU A 83 2.83 -6.20 -3.92
C LEU A 83 4.24 -6.68 -3.56
N LYS A 84 4.83 -7.60 -4.35
CA LYS A 84 6.19 -8.13 -4.14
C LYS A 84 7.29 -7.24 -4.75
N ASN A 85 6.95 -6.34 -5.67
CA ASN A 85 7.89 -5.47 -6.38
C ASN A 85 8.09 -4.13 -5.69
#